data_AF-U4VC84-F1
#
_entry.id   AF-U4VC84-F1
#
_cell.length_a   1.000
_cell.length_b   1.000
_cell.length_c   1.000
_cell.angle_alpha   90.00
_cell.angle_beta   90.00
_cell.angle_gamma   90.00
#
_symmetry.space_group_name_H-M   'P 1'
#
loop_
_entity.id
_entity.type
_entity.pdbx_description
1 polymer ?
#
loop_
_entity_poly.entity_id
_entity_poly.type
_entity_poly.pdbx_seq_one_letter_code
_entity_poly.pdbx_strand_id
1 'polypeptide(L)'
;MKQNSAGQAEATSTPPVLRRTPSQSRAQEKIRRIAECATALIAAKGSDSLRMSEIAQQAGISIGALYQYFPPDKSALIRYLFESSNAQSRQCIAEGLATANSADELIVAFNALIDEYLGLMRLEPAMRDIWSATQTDKSLSKLEIDESRQNGQLLADTIRRIAPPASCRRNWTNPRSC
;
A
#
# COMPACT_ATOMS: atom_id res chain seq x y z
N MET A 1 -1.00 40.82 51.39
CA MET A 1 -1.84 39.72 50.87
C MET A 1 -2.22 40.08 49.43
N LYS A 2 -1.95 39.17 48.47
CA LYS A 2 -2.18 39.24 46.99
C LYS A 2 -1.18 40.14 46.24
N GLN A 3 -0.12 39.67 45.56
CA GLN A 3 0.08 38.68 44.47
C GLN A 3 -0.66 38.96 43.14
N ASN A 4 0.12 38.84 42.06
CA ASN A 4 -0.16 38.79 40.61
C ASN A 4 0.16 40.07 39.82
N SER A 5 0.82 40.05 38.66
CA SER A 5 1.34 38.94 37.87
C SER A 5 2.42 39.44 36.91
N ALA A 6 3.38 38.57 36.63
CA ALA A 6 4.44 38.74 35.66
C ALA A 6 3.89 38.90 34.25
N GLY A 7 4.38 39.91 33.53
CA GLY A 7 4.27 40.00 32.08
C GLY A 7 5.23 38.98 31.45
N GLN A 8 4.71 37.81 31.10
CA GLN A 8 5.41 36.84 30.27
C GLN A 8 5.24 37.21 28.81
N ALA A 9 6.34 37.56 28.15
CA ALA A 9 6.40 37.63 26.70
C ALA A 9 6.36 36.19 26.15
N GLU A 10 5.20 35.78 25.65
CA GLU A 10 5.04 34.53 24.91
C GLU A 10 5.74 34.66 23.55
N ALA A 11 6.95 34.09 23.47
CA ALA A 11 7.59 33.78 22.21
C ALA A 11 6.78 32.69 21.50
N THR A 12 6.01 33.08 20.49
CA THR A 12 5.33 32.16 19.59
C THR A 12 6.34 31.48 18.66
N SER A 13 6.95 30.39 19.13
CA SER A 13 7.73 29.48 18.30
C SER A 13 6.79 28.65 17.44
N THR A 14 6.47 29.16 16.25
CA THR A 14 5.82 28.35 15.21
C THR A 14 6.75 27.19 14.82
N PRO A 15 6.31 25.92 14.84
CA PRO A 15 7.17 24.80 14.48
C PRO A 15 7.61 24.93 13.02
N PRO A 16 8.86 24.55 12.68
CA PRO A 16 9.37 24.68 11.33
C PRO A 16 8.55 23.78 10.41
N VAL A 17 7.85 24.39 9.46
CA VAL A 17 7.29 23.67 8.30
C VAL A 17 8.48 23.00 7.62
N LEU A 18 8.60 21.68 7.77
CA LEU A 18 9.61 20.86 7.10
C LEU A 18 9.39 20.98 5.58
N ARG A 19 9.98 22.02 4.97
CA ARG A 19 10.05 22.17 3.52
C ARG A 19 10.85 20.97 3.01
N ARG A 20 10.15 20.02 2.37
CA ARG A 20 10.77 18.89 1.67
C ARG A 20 11.89 19.44 0.78
N THR A 21 13.12 18.96 0.97
CA THR A 21 14.30 19.49 0.27
C THR A 21 14.16 19.22 -1.24
N PRO A 22 14.50 20.17 -2.13
CA PRO A 22 14.34 20.02 -3.59
C PRO A 22 15.04 18.80 -4.22
N SER A 23 16.00 18.20 -3.52
CA SER A 23 16.68 16.96 -3.91
C SER A 23 15.81 15.72 -3.68
N GLN A 24 15.07 15.65 -2.57
CA GLN A 24 14.14 14.54 -2.28
C GLN A 24 12.99 14.51 -3.27
N SER A 25 12.41 15.66 -3.62
CA SER A 25 11.33 15.74 -4.61
C SER A 25 11.80 15.29 -6.01
N ARG A 26 12.99 15.70 -6.44
CA ARG A 26 13.55 15.26 -7.74
C ARG A 26 13.91 13.78 -7.77
N ALA A 27 14.38 13.21 -6.66
CA ALA A 27 14.65 11.78 -6.56
C ALA A 27 13.35 10.96 -6.62
N GLN A 28 12.31 11.39 -5.89
CA GLN A 28 10.99 10.74 -5.92
C GLN A 28 10.37 10.78 -7.31
N GLU A 29 10.45 11.92 -8.00
CA GLU A 29 9.92 12.05 -9.36
C GLU A 29 10.63 11.13 -10.35
N LYS A 30 11.96 10.96 -10.22
CA LYS A 30 12.71 10.01 -11.03
C LYS A 30 12.31 8.56 -10.75
N ILE A 31 12.17 8.19 -9.47
CA ILE A 31 11.72 6.85 -9.08
C ILE A 31 10.33 6.57 -9.66
N ARG A 32 9.40 7.51 -9.52
CA ARG A 32 8.05 7.42 -10.10
C ARG A 32 8.11 7.19 -11.60
N ARG A 33 8.90 7.98 -12.32
CA ARG A 33 9.05 7.86 -13.78
C ARG A 33 9.67 6.54 -14.20
N ILE A 34 10.67 6.04 -13.47
CA ILE A 34 11.27 4.71 -13.71
C ILE A 34 10.22 3.62 -13.52
N ALA A 35 9.45 3.69 -12.43
CA ALA A 35 8.39 2.75 -12.11
C ALA A 35 7.30 2.73 -13.20
N GLU A 36 6.84 3.89 -13.64
CA GLU A 36 5.84 4.02 -14.71
C GLU A 36 6.32 3.41 -16.04
N CYS A 37 7.58 3.68 -16.41
CA CYS A 37 8.15 3.10 -17.62
C CYS A 37 8.28 1.58 -17.51
N ALA A 38 8.68 1.07 -16.34
CA ALA A 38 8.78 -0.36 -16.10
C ALA A 38 7.40 -1.04 -16.15
N THR A 39 6.39 -0.48 -15.48
CA THR A 39 5.01 -0.98 -15.54
C THR A 39 4.50 -1.03 -16.98
N ALA A 40 4.72 0.03 -17.77
CA ALA A 40 4.32 0.06 -19.18
C ALA A 40 5.02 -1.04 -20.01
N LEU A 41 6.32 -1.26 -19.78
CA LEU A 41 7.07 -2.31 -20.47
C LEU A 41 6.61 -3.72 -20.08
N ILE A 42 6.33 -3.96 -18.79
CA ILE A 42 5.79 -5.22 -18.31
C ILE A 42 4.41 -5.46 -18.92
N ALA A 43 3.53 -4.45 -18.94
CA ALA A 43 2.20 -4.56 -19.55
C ALA A 43 2.28 -4.93 -21.04
N ALA A 44 3.29 -4.43 -21.75
CA ALA A 44 3.45 -4.66 -23.18
C ALA A 44 4.17 -5.98 -23.53
N LYS A 45 5.13 -6.44 -22.70
CA LYS A 45 6.08 -7.51 -23.07
C LYS A 45 6.27 -8.61 -22.01
N GLY A 46 5.66 -8.47 -20.83
CA GLY A 46 5.89 -9.30 -19.65
C GLY A 46 7.19 -8.97 -18.89
N SER A 47 7.27 -9.39 -17.63
CA SER A 47 8.37 -9.13 -16.70
C SER A 47 9.65 -9.90 -17.06
N ASP A 48 9.51 -11.05 -17.70
CA ASP A 48 10.64 -11.86 -18.14
C ASP A 48 11.46 -11.15 -19.21
N SER A 49 10.77 -10.46 -20.12
CA SER A 49 11.36 -9.67 -21.21
C SER A 49 11.89 -8.30 -20.75
N LEU A 50 11.66 -7.92 -19.49
CA LEU A 50 12.04 -6.59 -18.98
C LEU A 50 13.56 -6.41 -18.97
N ARG A 51 14.03 -5.31 -19.56
CA ARG A 51 15.45 -4.93 -19.63
C ARG A 51 15.68 -3.57 -19.01
N MET A 52 16.69 -3.47 -18.13
CA MET A 52 17.06 -2.22 -17.45
C MET A 52 17.45 -1.11 -18.43
N SER A 53 18.09 -1.46 -19.56
CA SER A 53 18.43 -0.51 -20.63
C SER A 53 17.21 0.08 -21.32
N GLU A 54 16.17 -0.72 -21.58
CA GLU A 54 14.92 -0.24 -22.18
C GLU A 54 14.18 0.70 -21.22
N ILE A 55 14.17 0.38 -19.93
CA ILE A 55 13.60 1.26 -18.90
C ILE A 55 14.33 2.60 -18.86
N ALA A 56 15.66 2.59 -18.84
CA ALA A 56 16.46 3.83 -18.83
C ALA A 56 16.18 4.70 -20.06
N GLN A 57 16.12 4.07 -21.24
CA GLN A 57 15.79 4.74 -22.50
C GLN A 57 14.40 5.39 -22.44
N GLN A 58 13.38 4.64 -22.01
CA GLN A 58 12.00 5.14 -21.95
C GLN A 58 11.82 6.21 -20.86
N ALA A 59 12.52 6.09 -19.73
CA ALA A 59 12.52 7.08 -18.66
C ALA A 59 13.32 8.35 -19.01
N GLY A 60 14.12 8.33 -20.09
CA GLY A 60 14.93 9.47 -20.52
C GLY A 60 16.15 9.73 -19.62
N ILE A 61 16.72 8.66 -19.04
CA ILE A 61 17.90 8.74 -18.16
C ILE A 61 19.01 7.81 -18.65
N SER A 62 20.25 8.05 -18.22
CA SER A 62 21.33 7.11 -18.50
C SER A 62 21.15 5.82 -17.68
N ILE A 63 21.64 4.70 -18.20
CA ILE A 63 21.63 3.43 -17.46
C ILE A 63 22.40 3.53 -16.13
N GLY A 64 23.50 4.28 -16.11
CA GLY A 64 24.25 4.54 -14.88
C GLY A 64 23.45 5.36 -13.86
N ALA A 65 22.63 6.31 -14.29
CA ALA A 65 21.74 7.05 -13.41
C ALA A 65 20.60 6.17 -12.87
N LEU A 66 20.06 5.24 -13.68
CA LEU A 66 19.08 4.25 -13.22
C LEU A 66 19.69 3.40 -12.09
N TYR A 67 20.93 2.96 -12.26
CA TYR A 67 21.63 2.15 -11.26
C TYR A 67 21.92 2.85 -9.93
N GLN A 68 21.79 4.18 -9.85
CA GLN A 68 21.83 4.90 -8.58
C GLN A 68 20.54 4.71 -7.76
N TYR A 69 19.43 4.33 -8.38
CA TYR A 69 18.13 4.14 -7.73
C TYR A 69 17.77 2.66 -7.58
N PHE A 70 18.03 1.85 -8.60
CA PHE A 70 17.72 0.43 -8.61
C PHE A 70 18.98 -0.35 -8.98
N PRO A 71 19.37 -1.39 -8.22
CA PRO A 71 20.54 -2.18 -8.58
C PRO A 71 20.38 -2.83 -9.96
N PRO A 72 21.48 -3.34 -10.57
CA PRO A 72 21.42 -3.98 -11.89
C PRO A 72 20.46 -5.17 -12.00
N ASP A 73 20.11 -5.77 -10.86
CA ASP A 73 19.11 -6.81 -10.77
C ASP A 73 17.68 -6.24 -10.92
N LYS A 74 16.99 -6.66 -11.98
CA LYS A 74 15.59 -6.27 -12.24
C LYS A 74 14.62 -6.74 -11.16
N SER A 75 14.97 -7.76 -10.38
CA SER A 75 14.13 -8.26 -9.27
C SER A 75 13.86 -7.16 -8.23
N ALA A 76 14.82 -6.28 -8.00
CA ALA A 76 14.68 -5.18 -7.05
C ALA A 76 13.65 -4.14 -7.50
N LEU A 77 13.59 -3.86 -8.81
CA LEU A 77 12.58 -2.99 -9.39
C LEU A 77 11.19 -3.65 -9.37
N ILE A 78 11.10 -4.94 -9.72
CA ILE A 78 9.85 -5.70 -9.64
C ILE A 78 9.31 -5.72 -8.20
N ARG A 79 10.19 -5.98 -7.23
CA ARG A 79 9.87 -5.90 -5.80
C ARG A 79 9.32 -4.54 -5.40
N TYR A 80 9.97 -3.46 -5.86
CA TYR A 80 9.50 -2.10 -5.59
C TYR A 80 8.11 -1.83 -6.18
N LEU A 81 7.85 -2.26 -7.42
CA LEU A 81 6.53 -2.13 -8.06
C LEU A 81 5.46 -2.88 -7.28
N PHE A 82 5.77 -4.11 -6.87
CA PHE A 82 4.88 -4.94 -6.07
C PHE A 82 4.55 -4.29 -4.72
N GLU A 83 5.55 -3.86 -3.95
CA GLU A 83 5.35 -3.21 -2.65
C GLU A 83 4.55 -1.90 -2.78
N SER A 84 4.83 -1.11 -3.80
CA SER A 84 4.13 0.17 -4.03
C SER A 84 2.66 -0.04 -4.36
N SER A 85 2.35 -1.05 -5.18
CA SER A 85 0.99 -1.38 -5.60
C SER A 85 0.18 -2.00 -4.46
N ASN A 86 0.82 -2.84 -3.65
CA ASN A 86 0.21 -3.38 -2.45
C ASN A 86 -0.01 -2.31 -1.38
N ALA A 87 0.89 -1.35 -1.23
CA ALA A 87 0.69 -0.22 -0.31
C ALA A 87 -0.55 0.61 -0.70
N GLN A 88 -0.73 0.87 -1.99
CA GLN A 88 -1.94 1.52 -2.49
C GLN A 88 -3.20 0.69 -2.23
N SER A 89 -3.14 -0.61 -2.52
CA SER A 89 -4.27 -1.53 -2.28
C SER A 89 -4.65 -1.60 -0.81
N ARG A 90 -3.67 -1.68 0.10
CA ARG A 90 -3.88 -1.63 1.56
C ARG A 90 -4.57 -0.35 1.99
N GLN A 91 -4.19 0.79 1.40
CA GLN A 91 -4.83 2.06 1.70
C GLN A 91 -6.29 2.06 1.24
N CYS A 92 -6.60 1.61 0.02
CA CYS A 92 -7.98 1.48 -0.46
C CYS A 92 -8.81 0.57 0.45
N ILE A 93 -8.27 -0.58 0.87
CA ILE A 93 -8.94 -1.50 1.79
C ILE A 93 -9.21 -0.82 3.14
N ALA A 94 -8.22 -0.13 3.71
CA ALA A 94 -8.37 0.56 4.99
C ALA A 94 -9.45 1.66 4.90
N GLU A 95 -9.46 2.46 3.83
CA GLU A 95 -10.44 3.51 3.61
C GLU A 95 -11.84 2.94 3.37
N GLY A 96 -11.97 1.90 2.54
CA GLY A 96 -13.24 1.25 2.26
C GLY A 96 -13.87 0.63 3.50
N LEU A 97 -13.08 -0.07 4.33
CA LEU A 97 -13.56 -0.72 5.55
C LEU A 97 -13.80 0.26 6.72
N ALA A 98 -13.13 1.42 6.74
CA ALA A 98 -13.28 2.40 7.81
C ALA A 98 -14.71 2.93 7.95
N THR A 99 -15.48 2.93 6.86
CA THR A 99 -16.83 3.47 6.82
C THR A 99 -17.91 2.49 7.27
N ALA A 100 -17.62 1.20 7.34
CA ALA A 100 -18.60 0.17 7.68
C ALA A 100 -18.88 0.14 9.20
N ASN A 101 -20.13 0.32 9.63
CA ASN A 101 -20.54 0.30 11.04
C ASN A 101 -21.54 -0.81 11.37
N SER A 102 -21.96 -1.57 10.38
CA SER A 102 -22.85 -2.73 10.52
C SER A 102 -22.39 -3.87 9.62
N ALA A 103 -22.95 -5.07 9.82
CA ALA A 103 -22.66 -6.22 8.97
C ALA A 103 -23.09 -5.97 7.51
N ASP A 104 -24.23 -5.30 7.30
CA ASP A 104 -24.73 -4.99 5.96
C ASP A 104 -23.83 -3.97 5.25
N GLU A 105 -23.39 -2.92 5.95
CA GLU A 105 -22.43 -1.94 5.41
C GLU A 105 -21.08 -2.59 5.11
N LEU A 106 -20.62 -3.53 5.94
CA LEU A 106 -19.40 -4.28 5.67
C LEU A 106 -19.53 -5.12 4.39
N ILE A 107 -20.68 -5.79 4.17
CA ILE A 107 -20.91 -6.57 2.95
C ILE A 107 -20.85 -5.66 1.72
N VAL A 108 -21.47 -4.48 1.77
CA VAL A 108 -21.42 -3.50 0.68
C VAL A 108 -19.99 -3.02 0.42
N ALA A 109 -19.27 -2.61 1.47
CA ALA A 109 -17.89 -2.13 1.35
C ALA A 109 -16.97 -3.24 0.81
N PHE A 110 -17.13 -4.48 1.28
CA PHE A 110 -16.32 -5.60 0.84
C PHE A 110 -16.59 -5.98 -0.62
N ASN A 111 -17.85 -5.94 -1.07
CA ASN A 111 -18.19 -6.15 -2.48
C ASN A 111 -17.54 -5.09 -3.38
N ALA A 112 -17.56 -3.81 -2.98
CA ALA A 112 -16.90 -2.75 -3.73
C ALA A 112 -15.38 -2.97 -3.82
N LEU A 113 -14.74 -3.42 -2.73
CA LEU A 113 -13.31 -3.76 -2.73
C LEU A 113 -12.99 -4.96 -3.66
N ILE A 114 -13.88 -5.96 -3.75
CA ILE A 114 -13.74 -7.06 -4.71
C ILE A 114 -13.82 -6.53 -6.14
N ASP A 115 -14.79 -5.67 -6.44
CA ASP A 115 -14.95 -5.08 -7.78
C ASP A 115 -13.73 -4.24 -8.17
N GLU A 116 -13.19 -3.46 -7.24
CA GLU A 116 -11.96 -2.67 -7.44
C GLU A 116 -10.74 -3.57 -7.70
N TYR A 117 -10.55 -4.62 -6.89
CA TYR A 117 -9.48 -5.60 -7.07
C TYR A 117 -9.57 -6.30 -8.44
N LEU A 118 -10.78 -6.73 -8.83
CA LEU A 118 -11.01 -7.35 -10.12
C LEU A 118 -10.78 -6.37 -11.28
N GLY A 119 -11.18 -5.10 -11.10
CA GLY A 119 -10.88 -4.02 -12.03
C GLY A 119 -9.38 -3.86 -12.24
N LEU A 120 -8.61 -3.77 -11.15
CA LEU A 120 -7.15 -3.67 -11.19
C LEU A 120 -6.51 -4.89 -11.88
N MET A 121 -6.95 -6.10 -11.57
CA MET A 121 -6.44 -7.32 -12.20
C MET A 121 -6.82 -7.46 -13.68
N ARG A 122 -7.89 -6.80 -14.13
CA ARG A 122 -8.33 -6.78 -15.54
C ARG A 122 -7.68 -5.66 -16.35
N LEU A 123 -7.50 -4.49 -15.73
CA LEU A 123 -7.07 -3.25 -16.38
C LEU A 123 -5.55 -3.07 -16.40
N GLU A 124 -4.82 -3.72 -15.48
CA GLU A 124 -3.36 -3.62 -15.38
C GLU A 124 -2.70 -4.98 -15.69
N PRO A 125 -2.44 -5.31 -16.99
CA PRO A 125 -1.72 -6.53 -17.38
C PRO A 125 -0.38 -6.68 -16.67
N ALA A 126 0.30 -5.56 -16.40
CA ALA A 126 1.54 -5.54 -15.65
C ALA A 126 1.39 -6.11 -14.24
N MET A 127 0.29 -5.79 -13.54
CA MET A 127 0.11 -6.23 -12.17
C MET A 127 -0.13 -7.73 -12.08
N ARG A 128 -0.91 -8.28 -13.01
CA ARG A 128 -1.12 -9.73 -13.12
C ARG A 128 0.20 -10.48 -13.35
N ASP A 129 1.04 -9.93 -14.20
CA ASP A 129 2.33 -10.51 -14.55
C ASP A 129 3.33 -10.40 -13.38
N ILE A 130 3.40 -9.24 -12.70
CA ILE A 130 4.15 -9.04 -11.47
C ILE A 130 3.71 -10.03 -10.38
N TRP A 131 2.40 -10.22 -10.19
CA TRP A 131 1.86 -11.19 -9.24
C TRP A 131 2.21 -12.64 -9.60
N SER A 132 2.20 -12.98 -10.89
CA SER A 132 2.66 -14.30 -11.33
C SER A 132 4.15 -14.49 -11.05
N ALA A 133 4.97 -13.46 -11.28
CA ALA A 133 6.40 -13.49 -11.00
C ALA A 133 6.69 -13.66 -9.50
N THR A 134 5.91 -13.01 -8.62
CA THR A 134 6.10 -13.12 -7.16
C THR A 134 5.84 -14.54 -6.63
N GLN A 135 4.97 -15.31 -7.30
CA GLN A 135 4.71 -16.72 -6.95
C GLN A 135 5.89 -17.64 -7.30
N THR A 136 6.75 -17.25 -8.23
CA THR A 136 7.92 -18.04 -8.65
C THR A 136 9.21 -17.70 -7.89
N ASP A 137 9.26 -16.52 -7.26
CA ASP A 137 10.36 -16.07 -6.42
C ASP A 137 10.02 -16.23 -4.93
N LYS A 138 10.77 -17.07 -4.21
CA LYS A 138 10.52 -17.37 -2.79
C LYS A 138 10.60 -16.14 -1.87
N SER A 139 11.43 -15.14 -2.23
CA SER A 139 11.57 -13.92 -1.43
C SER A 139 10.34 -13.02 -1.58
N LEU A 140 9.74 -12.98 -2.78
CA LEU A 140 8.54 -12.22 -3.08
C LEU A 140 7.28 -12.92 -2.58
N SER A 141 7.23 -14.25 -2.64
CA SER A 141 6.13 -15.04 -2.06
C SER A 141 5.94 -14.79 -0.56
N LYS A 142 7.04 -14.61 0.20
CA LYS A 142 6.96 -14.25 1.62
C LYS A 142 6.31 -12.86 1.82
N LEU A 143 6.67 -11.88 0.98
CA LEU A 143 6.05 -10.56 1.03
C LEU A 143 4.55 -10.65 0.76
N GLU A 144 4.14 -11.43 -0.25
CA GLU A 144 2.73 -11.71 -0.55
C GLU A 144 1.94 -12.23 0.67
N ILE A 145 2.52 -13.18 1.41
CA ILE A 145 1.89 -13.73 2.62
C ILE A 145 1.73 -12.68 3.71
N ASP A 146 2.76 -11.84 3.91
CA ASP A 146 2.72 -10.77 4.91
C ASP A 146 1.70 -9.69 4.51
N GLU A 147 1.59 -9.39 3.22
CA GLU A 147 0.58 -8.49 2.65
C GLU A 147 -0.85 -9.01 2.86
N SER A 148 -1.08 -10.27 2.50
CA SER A 148 -2.36 -10.96 2.74
C SER A 148 -2.76 -10.95 4.22
N ARG A 149 -1.78 -11.10 5.13
CA ARG A 149 -2.01 -11.04 6.58
C ARG A 149 -2.43 -9.63 7.03
N GLN A 150 -1.79 -8.59 6.51
CA GLN A 150 -2.15 -7.20 6.82
C GLN A 150 -3.59 -6.88 6.36
N ASN A 151 -3.95 -7.30 5.15
CA ASN A 151 -5.31 -7.14 4.64
C ASN A 151 -6.34 -7.89 5.50
N GLY A 152 -6.03 -9.13 5.88
CA GLY A 152 -6.88 -9.91 6.79
C GLY A 152 -7.04 -9.26 8.17
N GLN A 153 -6.00 -8.60 8.67
CA GLN A 153 -6.07 -7.88 9.95
C GLN A 153 -7.03 -6.68 9.88
N LEU A 154 -7.02 -5.90 8.79
CA LEU A 154 -7.96 -4.78 8.60
C LEU A 154 -9.42 -5.25 8.64
N LEU A 155 -9.72 -6.36 7.96
CA LEU A 155 -11.05 -6.97 8.00
C LEU A 155 -11.40 -7.49 9.39
N ALA A 156 -10.48 -8.19 10.05
CA ALA A 156 -10.71 -8.74 11.39
C ALA A 156 -10.93 -7.63 12.44
N ASP A 157 -10.20 -6.52 12.35
CA ASP A 157 -10.37 -5.35 13.20
C ASP A 157 -11.73 -4.70 12.97
N THR A 158 -12.16 -4.59 11.71
CA THR A 158 -13.48 -4.09 11.34
C THR A 158 -14.60 -4.97 11.89
N ILE A 159 -14.49 -6.29 11.74
CA ILE A 159 -15.45 -7.25 12.30
C ILE A 159 -15.53 -7.12 13.83
N ARG A 160 -14.38 -7.06 14.52
CA ARG A 160 -14.35 -6.89 15.99
C ARG A 160 -14.98 -5.58 16.44
N ARG A 161 -14.89 -4.52 15.63
CA ARG A 161 -15.51 -3.21 15.91
C ARG A 161 -17.03 -3.25 15.77
N ILE A 162 -17.56 -3.84 14.69
CA ILE A 162 -19.01 -3.84 14.39
C ILE A 162 -19.79 -4.97 15.08
N ALA A 163 -19.10 -6.07 15.39
CA ALA A 163 -19.64 -7.23 16.07
C ALA A 163 -18.67 -7.62 17.21
N PRO A 164 -18.59 -6.80 18.28
CA PRO A 164 -17.79 -7.15 19.44
C PRO A 164 -18.22 -8.54 19.91
N PRO A 165 -17.26 -9.42 20.28
CA PRO A 165 -17.59 -10.76 20.72
C PRO A 165 -18.63 -10.62 21.83
N ALA A 166 -19.82 -11.17 21.58
CA ALA A 166 -20.87 -11.12 22.58
C ALA A 166 -20.25 -11.60 23.90
N SER A 167 -20.52 -10.90 24.99
CA SER A 167 -20.34 -11.42 26.35
C SER A 167 -21.30 -12.60 26.60
N CYS A 168 -21.50 -13.44 25.60
CA CYS A 168 -22.28 -14.65 25.64
C CYS A 168 -21.37 -15.72 26.26
N ARG A 169 -21.51 -15.94 27.56
CA ARG A 169 -21.19 -17.25 28.13
C ARG A 169 -22.07 -18.24 27.38
N ARG A 170 -21.51 -18.96 26.40
CA ARG A 170 -22.17 -20.15 25.85
C ARG A 170 -22.41 -21.09 27.01
N ASN A 171 -23.65 -21.12 27.50
CA ASN A 171 -24.09 -22.19 28.38
C ASN A 171 -24.43 -23.37 27.48
N TRP A 172 -23.50 -24.32 27.36
CA TRP A 172 -23.60 -25.50 26.50
C TRP A 172 -24.81 -26.41 26.81
N THR A 173 -25.56 -26.10 27.87
CA THR A 173 -26.74 -26.84 28.30
C THR A 173 -28.07 -26.29 27.75
N ASN A 174 -28.10 -25.13 27.09
CA ASN A 174 -29.35 -24.59 26.51
C ASN A 174 -29.16 -23.97 25.11
N PRO A 175 -29.51 -24.68 24.03
CA PRO A 175 -29.33 -24.21 22.65
C PRO A 175 -30.38 -23.18 22.20
N ARG A 176 -31.29 -22.70 23.07
CA ARG A 176 -32.33 -21.71 22.71
C ARG A 176 -32.17 -20.32 23.34
N SER A 177 -31.11 -20.07 24.10
CA SER A 177 -30.83 -18.74 24.63
C SER A 177 -29.92 -17.95 23.69
N CYS A 178 -30.53 -17.32 22.69
CA CYS A 178 -30.16 -16.01 22.16
C CYS A 178 -31.35 -15.08 22.33
#